data_AF-X0SGM7-F1
#
_entry.id   AF-X0SGM7-F1
#
_cell.length_a   1.000
_cell.length_b   1.000
_cell.length_c   1.000
_cell.angle_alpha   90.00
_cell.angle_beta   90.00
_cell.angle_gamma   90.00
#
_symmetry.space_group_name_H-M   'P 1'
#
loop_
_entity.id
_entity.type
_entity.pdbx_description
1 polymer ?
#
loop_
_entity_poly.entity_id
_entity_poly.type
_entity_poly.pdbx_seq_one_letter_code
_entity_poly.pdbx_strand_id
1 'polypeptide(L)' 'MVLTSRERVIRTLRFEGVDRPARDVWVLPAAYFGREEELQAILDQYPGDFGDSGYYDPED' A
#
# COMPACT_ATOMS: atom_id res chain seq x y z
N MET A 1 17.35 -8.61 -6.90
CA MET A 1 17.20 -7.25 -7.47
C MET A 1 16.15 -6.53 -6.66
N VAL A 2 16.39 -5.27 -6.29
CA VAL A 2 15.39 -4.45 -5.60
C VAL A 2 14.38 -3.99 -6.64
N LEU A 3 13.09 -4.25 -6.41
CA LEU A 3 12.02 -3.81 -7.30
C LEU A 3 11.60 -2.38 -6.96
N THR A 4 11.17 -1.63 -7.97
CA THR A 4 10.42 -0.40 -7.73
C THR A 4 9.06 -0.71 -7.11
N SER A 5 8.47 0.28 -6.44
CA SER A 5 7.14 0.17 -5.82
C SER A 5 6.08 -0.34 -6.81
N ARG A 6 6.06 0.25 -8.01
CA ARG A 6 5.14 -0.11 -9.09
C ARG A 6 5.32 -1.55 -9.57
N GLU A 7 6.57 -1.97 -9.80
CA GLU A 7 6.86 -3.35 -10.22
C GLU A 7 6.43 -4.36 -9.17
N ARG A 8 6.67 -4.07 -7.89
CA ARG A 8 6.29 -4.94 -6.78
C ARG A 8 4.78 -5.14 -6.70
N VAL A 9 3.99 -4.07 -6.84
CA VAL A 9 2.51 -4.16 -6.86
C VAL A 9 2.03 -5.01 -8.03
N ILE A 10 2.49 -4.70 -9.26
CA ILE A 10 2.06 -5.42 -10.47
C ILE A 10 2.38 -6.91 -10.37
N ARG A 11 3.59 -7.27 -9.93
CA ARG A 11 4.01 -8.68 -9.78
C ARG A 11 3.25 -9.39 -8.66
N THR A 12 2.99 -8.71 -7.54
CA THR A 12 2.17 -9.25 -6.44
C THR A 12 0.78 -9.63 -6.93
N LEU A 13 0.11 -8.75 -7.69
CA LEU A 13 -1.23 -8.99 -8.24
C LEU A 13 -1.27 -10.11 -9.29
N ARG A 14 -0.13 -10.40 -9.93
CA ARG A 14 0.02 -11.49 -10.92
C ARG A 14 0.53 -12.79 -10.31
N PHE A 15 0.77 -12.84 -9.01
CA PHE A 15 1.37 -13.99 -8.32
C PHE A 15 2.76 -14.37 -8.87
N GLU A 16 3.56 -13.36 -9.23
CA GLU A 16 4.95 -13.51 -9.70
C GLU A 16 5.96 -13.31 -8.54
N GLY A 17 7.22 -13.68 -8.77
CA GLY A 17 8.30 -13.50 -7.78
C GLY A 17 8.62 -12.03 -7.49
N VAL A 18 8.64 -11.68 -6.20
CA VAL A 18 8.90 -10.33 -5.66
C VAL A 18 9.98 -10.34 -4.58
N ASP A 19 10.62 -9.20 -4.34
CA ASP A 19 11.59 -9.00 -3.25
C ASP A 19 10.93 -8.97 -1.86
N ARG A 20 9.69 -8.49 -1.78
CA ARG A 20 8.74 -8.66 -0.68
C ARG A 20 7.30 -8.52 -1.20
N PRO A 21 6.27 -9.04 -0.50
CA PRO A 21 4.88 -8.74 -0.84
C PRO A 21 4.58 -7.24 -0.81
N ALA A 22 3.68 -6.77 -1.68
CA ALA A 22 3.11 -5.43 -1.59
C ALA A 22 2.21 -5.29 -0.34
N ARG A 23 2.37 -4.20 0.42
CA ARG A 23 1.77 -3.96 1.74
C ARG A 23 0.43 -3.23 1.66
N ASP A 24 0.31 -2.25 0.76
CA ASP A 24 -0.90 -1.42 0.65
C ASP A 24 -2.09 -2.10 -0.02
N VAL A 25 -1.95 -3.34 -0.47
CA VAL A 25 -3.01 -3.99 -1.25
C VAL A 25 -4.19 -4.43 -0.36
N TRP A 26 -4.05 -4.47 0.98
CA TRP A 26 -4.97 -5.23 1.85
C TRP A 26 -5.34 -4.64 3.22
N VAL A 27 -5.33 -3.32 3.43
CA VAL A 27 -5.92 -2.78 4.67
C VAL A 27 -7.45 -2.80 4.55
N LEU A 28 -8.11 -3.75 5.20
CA LEU A 28 -9.56 -3.86 5.20
C LEU A 28 -10.18 -2.69 6.00
N PRO A 29 -11.29 -2.07 5.55
CA PRO A 29 -11.92 -0.97 6.28
C PRO A 29 -12.29 -1.32 7.74
N ALA A 30 -12.66 -2.58 8.00
CA ALA A 30 -12.99 -3.04 9.35
C ALA A 30 -11.80 -3.05 10.31
N ALA A 31 -10.55 -3.03 9.82
CA ALA A 31 -9.35 -2.98 10.66
C ALA A 31 -9.24 -1.65 11.44
N TYR A 32 -9.91 -0.60 10.96
CA TYR A 32 -9.91 0.70 11.64
C TYR A 32 -10.81 0.72 12.87
N PHE A 33 -11.85 -0.11 12.95
CA PHE A 33 -12.90 0.03 13.96
C PHE A 33 -12.40 -0.06 15.41
N GLY A 34 -12.32 1.10 16.07
CA GLY A 34 -11.90 1.23 17.46
C GLY A 34 -10.41 0.97 17.69
N ARG A 35 -9.61 1.06 16.62
CA ARG A 35 -8.16 0.79 16.57
C ARG A 35 -7.42 1.75 15.63
N GLU A 36 -8.01 2.90 15.31
CA GLU A 36 -7.50 3.79 14.27
C GLU A 36 -6.06 4.24 14.57
N GLU A 37 -5.78 4.63 15.83
CA GLU A 37 -4.45 5.10 16.24
C GLU A 37 -3.41 3.98 16.20
N GLU A 38 -3.73 2.79 16.72
CA GLU A 38 -2.80 1.67 16.71
C GLU A 38 -2.52 1.15 15.29
N LEU A 39 -3.55 1.13 14.43
CA LEU A 39 -3.38 0.77 13.03
C LEU A 39 -2.51 1.80 12.30
N GLN A 40 -2.77 3.09 12.50
CA GLN A 40 -1.96 4.15 11.89
C GLN A 40 -0.49 4.05 12.33
N ALA A 41 -0.23 3.78 13.61
CA ALA A 41 1.13 3.59 14.11
C ALA A 41 1.87 2.41 13.45
N ILE A 42 1.14 1.37 13.01
CA ILE A 42 1.72 0.26 12.22
C ILE A 42 1.98 0.71 10.78
N LEU A 43 1.02 1.40 10.15
CA LEU A 43 1.16 1.88 8.77
C LEU A 43 2.33 2.87 8.63
N ASP A 44 2.53 3.74 9.61
CA ASP A 44 3.64 4.71 9.61
C ASP A 44 5.02 4.03 9.69
N GLN A 45 5.11 2.83 10.26
CA GLN A 45 6.36 2.05 10.30
C GLN A 45 6.70 1.40 8.96
N TYR A 46 5.70 1.19 8.11
CA TYR A 46 5.85 0.46 6.86
C TYR A 46 5.42 1.34 5.68
N PRO A 47 6.37 1.95 4.95
CA PRO A 47 6.03 2.82 3.83
C PRO A 47 5.22 2.07 2.79
N GLY A 48 4.17 2.73 2.31
CA GLY A 48 3.27 2.22 1.31
C GLY A 48 3.94 1.88 -0.02
N ASP A 49 3.31 1.00 -0.79
CA ASP A 49 3.72 0.65 -2.14
C ASP A 49 2.97 1.46 -3.22
N PHE A 50 1.85 2.13 -2.91
CA PHE A 50 1.23 3.11 -3.80
C PHE A 50 1.81 4.51 -3.53
N GLY A 51 2.13 5.22 -4.62
CA GLY A 51 2.48 6.63 -4.56
C GLY A 51 1.29 7.49 -4.97
N ASP A 52 1.51 8.80 -4.97
CA ASP A 52 0.57 9.74 -5.58
C ASP A 52 0.24 9.30 -7.01
N SER A 53 -1.06 9.28 -7.31
CA SER A 53 -1.56 8.95 -8.65
C SER A 53 -1.33 10.10 -9.63
N GLY A 54 -1.07 11.32 -9.13
CA GLY A 54 -1.10 12.56 -9.90
C GLY A 54 -2.51 12.91 -10.37
N TYR A 55 -3.53 12.20 -9.87
CA TYR A 55 -4.92 12.58 -10.07
C TYR A 55 -5.19 13.86 -9.30
N TYR A 56 -5.77 14.82 -9.99
CA TYR A 56 -6.25 16.07 -9.43
C TYR A 56 -7.76 16.09 -9.63
N ASP A 57 -8.50 16.28 -8.54
CA ASP A 57 -9.94 16.46 -8.62
C ASP A 57 -10.22 17.84 -9.26
N PRO A 58 -10.95 17.92 -10.38
CA PRO A 58 -11.27 19.21 -10.99
C PRO A 58 -12.16 20.11 -10.12
N GLU A 59 -12.75 19.61 -9.03
CA GLU A 59 -13.56 20.38 -8.07
C GLU A 59 -12.77 20.92 -6.86
N ASP A 60 -11.54 20.43 -6.60
CA ASP A 60 -10.61 20.94 -5.56
C ASP A 60 -9.85 22.20 -6.01
#